data_AF-A0A2E1KD38-F1
#
_entry.id   AF-A0A2E1KD38-F1
#
_cell.length_a   1.000
_cell.length_b   1.000
_cell.length_c   1.000
_cell.angle_alpha   90.00
_cell.angle_beta   90.00
_cell.angle_gamma   90.00
#
_symmetry.space_group_name_H-M   'P 1'
#
loop_
_entity.id
_entity.type
_entity.pdbx_description
1 polymer ?
#
loop_
_entity_poly.entity_id
_entity_poly.type
_entity_poly.pdbx_seq_one_letter_code
_entity_poly.pdbx_strand_id
1 'polypeptide(L)'
;MEPNFLALQVIAEASLGILGFSAILIGLSRATDGFSVPDNFRIQLLIYSAFGAMFGALIPFAIFKSADANGSWAMINWIVCLYSIAGLFVFPKRMLAIRKSGFKVLFPLRLFFFQTGILSTIFLLSGSMIIDVIDLKSNVYVICLLLFLIQSSVAFIRTMFYRVT
;
A
#
# COMPACT_ATOMS: atom_id res chain seq x y z
N MET A 1 -21.68 0.37 12.58
CA MET A 1 -20.49 -0.05 13.35
C MET A 1 -19.44 1.04 13.23
N GLU A 2 -18.83 1.45 14.34
CA GLU A 2 -17.76 2.45 14.32
C GLU A 2 -16.41 1.84 13.92
N PRO A 3 -15.53 2.61 13.25
CA PRO A 3 -14.15 2.21 12.99
C PRO A 3 -13.36 2.03 14.28
N ASN A 4 -12.40 1.10 14.28
CA ASN A 4 -11.43 1.02 15.38
C ASN A 4 -10.38 2.13 15.24
N PHE A 5 -10.70 3.33 15.72
CA PHE A 5 -9.84 4.52 15.58
C PHE A 5 -8.46 4.35 16.21
N LEU A 6 -8.34 3.61 17.31
CA LEU A 6 -7.02 3.33 17.92
C LEU A 6 -6.12 2.54 16.97
N ALA A 7 -6.66 1.46 16.37
CA ALA A 7 -5.91 0.67 15.40
C ALA A 7 -5.54 1.50 14.16
N LEU A 8 -6.47 2.33 13.67
CA LEU A 8 -6.22 3.21 12.53
C LEU A 8 -5.11 4.23 12.84
N GLN A 9 -5.13 4.85 14.02
CA GLN A 9 -4.09 5.79 14.41
C GLN A 9 -2.70 5.13 14.40
N VAL A 10 -2.55 3.95 14.99
CA VAL A 10 -1.27 3.23 15.02
C VAL A 10 -0.80 2.90 13.60
N ILE A 11 -1.70 2.48 12.70
CA ILE A 11 -1.37 2.22 11.30
C ILE A 11 -0.93 3.51 10.59
N ALA A 12 -1.62 4.63 10.84
CA ALA A 12 -1.26 5.92 10.25
C ALA A 12 0.14 6.38 10.70
N GLU A 13 0.44 6.29 12.00
CA GLU A 13 1.74 6.66 12.56
C GLU A 13 2.87 5.78 12.01
N ALA A 14 2.68 4.46 11.97
CA ALA A 14 3.66 3.54 11.41
C ALA A 14 3.91 3.82 9.91
N SER A 15 2.84 4.04 9.15
CA SER A 15 2.92 4.35 7.71
C SER A 15 3.59 5.70 7.45
N LEU A 16 3.32 6.69 8.29
CA LEU A 16 3.95 8.01 8.23
C LEU A 16 5.46 7.92 8.46
N GLY A 17 5.92 7.09 9.40
CA GLY A 17 7.36 6.84 9.61
C GLY A 17 8.03 6.26 8.36
N ILE A 18 7.39 5.30 7.69
CA ILE A 18 7.88 4.70 6.45
C ILE A 18 7.91 5.74 5.30
N LEU A 19 6.89 6.59 5.19
CA LEU A 19 6.82 7.66 4.20
C LEU A 19 7.89 8.73 4.43
N GLY A 20 8.11 9.14 5.68
CA GLY A 20 9.16 10.10 6.05
C GLY A 20 10.53 9.61 5.58
N PHE A 21 10.83 8.33 5.79
CA PHE A 21 12.06 7.74 5.28
C PHE A 21 12.14 7.71 3.75
N SER A 22 11.03 7.40 3.09
CA SER A 22 10.96 7.38 1.62
C SER A 22 11.24 8.77 1.02
N ALA A 23 10.78 9.83 1.68
CA ALA A 23 11.08 11.21 1.28
C ALA A 23 12.57 11.54 1.41
N ILE A 24 13.24 11.04 2.45
CA ILE A 24 14.70 11.18 2.61
C ILE A 24 15.42 10.50 1.44
N LEU A 25 15.03 9.28 1.07
CA LEU A 25 15.64 8.58 -0.08
C LEU A 25 15.47 9.38 -1.38
N ILE A 26 14.28 9.93 -1.65
CA ILE A 26 14.06 10.79 -2.82
C ILE A 26 14.96 12.02 -2.76
N GLY A 27 15.11 12.66 -1.60
CA GLY A 27 15.99 13.80 -1.40
C GLY A 27 17.45 13.46 -1.72
N LEU A 28 17.96 12.34 -1.20
CA LEU A 28 19.31 11.85 -1.45
C LEU A 28 19.55 11.49 -2.92
N SER A 29 18.52 11.01 -3.63
CA SER A 29 18.60 10.70 -5.06
C SER A 29 18.95 11.91 -5.92
N ARG A 30 18.59 13.12 -5.47
CA ARG A 30 18.86 14.37 -6.18
C ARG A 30 20.29 14.88 -5.96
N ALA A 31 21.00 14.34 -4.97
CA ALA A 31 22.35 14.76 -4.59
C ALA A 31 23.47 13.84 -5.12
N THR A 32 23.13 12.67 -5.66
CA THR A 32 24.07 11.68 -6.25
C THR A 32 23.69 11.42 -7.73
N ASP A 33 24.39 10.55 -8.47
CA ASP A 33 24.19 10.19 -9.90
C ASP A 33 22.77 9.67 -10.29
N GLY A 34 21.77 9.90 -9.46
CA GLY A 34 20.39 9.48 -9.64
C GLY A 34 20.18 8.02 -9.26
N PHE A 35 18.95 7.68 -8.89
CA PHE A 35 18.58 6.28 -8.71
C PHE A 35 18.44 5.56 -10.05
N SER A 36 18.90 4.32 -10.09
CA SER A 36 18.66 3.42 -11.20
C SER A 36 17.15 3.19 -11.39
N VAL A 37 16.71 2.85 -12.61
CA VAL A 37 15.32 2.49 -12.92
C VAL A 37 14.71 1.49 -11.92
N PRO A 38 15.40 0.40 -11.52
CA PRO A 38 14.84 -0.52 -10.55
C PRO A 38 14.73 0.04 -9.13
N ASP A 39 15.64 0.92 -8.70
CA ASP A 39 15.56 1.54 -7.38
C ASP A 39 14.42 2.55 -7.31
N ASN A 40 14.21 3.33 -8.38
CA ASN A 40 13.05 4.20 -8.52
C ASN A 40 11.73 3.42 -8.42
N PHE A 41 11.65 2.24 -9.03
CA PHE A 41 10.46 1.38 -8.92
C PHE A 41 10.21 0.92 -7.48
N ARG A 42 11.25 0.55 -6.73
CA ARG A 42 11.13 0.10 -5.34
C ARG A 42 10.66 1.22 -4.42
N ILE A 43 11.18 2.43 -4.61
CA ILE A 43 10.75 3.62 -3.87
C ILE A 43 9.30 3.97 -4.21
N GLN A 44 8.89 3.89 -5.48
CA GLN A 44 7.50 4.12 -5.86
C GLN A 44 6.54 3.09 -5.27
N LEU A 45 6.91 1.82 -5.23
CA LEU A 45 6.12 0.76 -4.61
C LEU A 45 6.00 0.97 -3.09
N LEU A 46 7.09 1.37 -2.45
CA LEU A 46 7.15 1.71 -1.03
C LEU A 46 6.21 2.87 -0.70
N ILE A 47 6.33 3.98 -1.43
CA ILE A 47 5.52 5.19 -1.24
C ILE A 47 4.05 4.90 -1.48
N TYR A 48 3.74 4.15 -2.53
CA TYR A 48 2.37 3.80 -2.86
C TYR A 48 1.72 2.97 -1.74
N SER A 49 2.35 1.87 -1.32
CA SER A 49 1.80 1.05 -0.24
C SER A 49 1.69 1.79 1.10
N ALA A 50 2.69 2.62 1.44
CA ALA A 50 2.66 3.42 2.66
C ALA A 50 1.61 4.54 2.63
N PHE A 51 1.38 5.19 1.48
CA PHE A 51 0.27 6.14 1.32
C PHE A 51 -1.10 5.45 1.40
N GLY A 52 -1.24 4.27 0.81
CA GLY A 52 -2.46 3.47 0.92
C GLY A 52 -2.82 3.17 2.38
N ALA A 53 -1.83 2.76 3.18
CA ALA A 53 -2.02 2.52 4.61
C ALA A 53 -2.28 3.81 5.41
N MET A 54 -1.49 4.88 5.17
CA MET A 54 -1.62 6.15 5.89
C MET A 54 -2.95 6.85 5.61
N PHE A 55 -3.26 7.13 4.35
CA PHE A 55 -4.50 7.83 4.00
C PHE A 55 -5.73 6.95 4.26
N GLY A 56 -5.65 5.65 3.99
CA GLY A 56 -6.70 4.72 4.38
C GLY A 56 -6.99 4.76 5.88
N ALA A 57 -5.96 4.88 6.72
CA ALA A 57 -6.15 5.02 8.15
C ALA A 57 -6.73 6.39 8.58
N LEU A 58 -6.36 7.48 7.90
CA LEU A 58 -6.77 8.85 8.26
C LEU A 58 -8.17 9.25 7.77
N ILE A 59 -8.57 8.79 6.58
CA ILE A 59 -9.86 9.13 5.97
C ILE A 59 -11.06 8.83 6.90
N PRO A 60 -11.13 7.68 7.62
CA PRO A 60 -12.20 7.41 8.58
C PRO A 60 -12.39 8.51 9.62
N PHE A 61 -11.32 9.13 10.12
CA PHE A 61 -11.40 10.22 11.12
C PHE A 61 -12.09 11.48 10.58
N ALA A 62 -12.03 11.70 9.27
CA ALA A 62 -12.68 12.85 8.63
C ALA A 62 -14.16 12.58 8.34
N ILE A 63 -14.49 11.36 7.89
CA ILE A 63 -15.81 11.05 7.32
C ILE A 63 -16.80 10.51 8.35
N PHE A 64 -16.35 9.76 9.37
CA PHE A 64 -17.26 9.17 10.38
C PHE A 64 -17.83 10.18 11.39
N LYS A 65 -17.71 11.49 11.15
CA LYS A 65 -18.33 12.56 11.96
C LYS A 65 -19.80 12.83 11.58
N SER A 66 -20.27 12.35 10.43
CA SER A 66 -21.65 12.54 9.97
C SER A 66 -22.57 11.37 10.35
N ALA A 67 -23.87 11.64 10.48
CA ALA A 67 -24.89 10.72 10.99
C ALA A 67 -25.07 9.40 10.19
N ASP A 68 -24.50 9.31 8.98
CA ASP A 68 -24.67 8.17 8.08
C ASP A 68 -23.46 7.22 8.05
N ALA A 69 -23.37 6.34 9.04
CA ALA A 69 -22.30 5.34 9.13
C ALA A 69 -22.21 4.43 7.90
N ASN A 70 -23.33 4.09 7.26
CA ASN A 70 -23.36 3.22 6.09
C ASN A 70 -22.77 3.91 4.84
N GLY A 71 -23.08 5.20 4.63
CA GLY A 71 -22.52 5.99 3.54
C GLY A 71 -21.01 6.17 3.69
N SER A 72 -20.54 6.41 4.93
CA SER A 72 -19.12 6.51 5.25
C SER A 72 -18.36 5.21 4.95
N TRP A 73 -18.91 4.05 5.32
CA TRP A 73 -18.31 2.74 4.97
C TRP A 73 -18.25 2.52 3.46
N ALA A 74 -19.33 2.83 2.73
CA ALA A 74 -19.35 2.70 1.28
C ALA A 74 -18.25 3.55 0.63
N MET A 75 -18.14 4.82 1.02
CA MET A 75 -17.13 5.73 0.48
C MET A 75 -15.71 5.21 0.72
N ILE A 76 -15.40 4.76 1.93
CA ILE A 76 -14.07 4.28 2.28
C ILE A 76 -13.71 2.97 1.57
N ASN A 77 -14.66 2.04 1.47
CA ASN A 77 -14.45 0.79 0.76
C ASN A 77 -14.22 1.02 -0.75
N TRP A 78 -14.95 1.95 -1.36
CA TRP A 78 -14.72 2.36 -2.74
C TRP A 78 -13.33 2.96 -2.95
N ILE A 79 -12.87 3.84 -2.04
CA ILE A 79 -11.54 4.45 -2.13
C ILE A 79 -10.46 3.36 -2.09
N VAL A 80 -10.52 2.44 -1.13
CA VAL A 80 -9.54 1.35 -1.02
C VAL A 80 -9.59 0.41 -2.22
N CYS A 81 -10.79 0.09 -2.70
CA CYS A 81 -11.00 -0.75 -3.88
C CYS A 81 -10.37 -0.12 -5.13
N LEU A 82 -10.71 1.13 -5.45
CA LEU A 82 -10.15 1.87 -6.59
C LEU A 82 -8.63 2.03 -6.48
N TYR A 83 -8.14 2.32 -5.27
CA TYR A 83 -6.72 2.38 -5.02
C TYR A 83 -6.07 1.04 -5.37
N SER A 84 -6.54 -0.08 -4.81
CA SER A 84 -5.98 -1.41 -5.06
C SER A 84 -5.99 -1.83 -6.54
N ILE A 85 -7.05 -1.48 -7.30
CA ILE A 85 -7.12 -1.72 -8.75
C ILE A 85 -6.02 -0.96 -9.49
N ALA A 86 -5.82 0.32 -9.17
CA ALA A 86 -4.77 1.13 -9.79
C ALA A 86 -3.38 0.51 -9.55
N GLY A 87 -3.15 -0.01 -8.35
CA GLY A 87 -1.92 -0.72 -8.00
C GLY A 87 -1.73 -2.00 -8.81
N LEU A 88 -2.78 -2.84 -8.91
CA LEU A 88 -2.77 -4.07 -9.71
C LEU A 88 -2.56 -3.82 -11.20
N PHE A 89 -2.99 -2.68 -11.73
CA PHE A 89 -2.80 -2.37 -13.13
C PHE A 89 -1.36 -1.90 -13.44
N VAL A 90 -0.77 -1.11 -12.54
CA VAL A 90 0.53 -0.46 -12.77
C VAL A 90 1.71 -1.34 -12.34
N PHE A 91 1.72 -1.86 -11.11
CA PHE A 91 2.89 -2.51 -10.54
C PHE A 91 3.28 -3.83 -11.22
N PRO A 92 2.36 -4.77 -11.48
CA PRO A 92 2.69 -6.03 -12.14
C PRO A 92 3.31 -5.83 -13.51
N LYS A 93 2.72 -4.94 -14.33
CA LYS A 93 3.22 -4.64 -15.69
C LYS A 93 4.64 -4.05 -15.64
N ARG A 94 4.85 -3.10 -14.74
CA ARG A 94 6.13 -2.39 -14.62
C ARG A 94 7.23 -3.28 -14.04
N MET A 95 6.89 -4.15 -13.08
CA MET A 95 7.80 -5.15 -12.54
C MET A 95 8.24 -6.17 -13.60
N LEU A 96 7.32 -6.63 -14.46
CA LEU A 96 7.63 -7.52 -15.58
C LEU A 96 8.52 -6.84 -16.63
N ALA A 97 8.29 -5.56 -16.93
CA ALA A 97 9.12 -4.80 -17.84
C ALA A 97 10.58 -4.68 -17.33
N ILE A 98 10.78 -4.33 -16.06
CA ILE A 98 12.11 -4.23 -15.44
C ILE A 98 12.81 -5.60 -15.34
N ARG A 99 12.03 -6.67 -15.16
CA ARG A 99 12.57 -8.03 -15.19
C ARG A 99 13.07 -8.43 -16.59
N LYS A 100 12.37 -8.01 -17.66
CA LYS A 100 12.80 -8.23 -19.05
C LYS A 100 14.06 -7.44 -19.39
N SER A 101 14.28 -6.28 -18.78
CA SER A 101 15.46 -5.43 -19.00
C SER A 101 16.74 -5.89 -18.27
N GLY A 102 16.79 -7.14 -17.79
CA GLY A 102 18.00 -7.75 -17.22
C GLY A 102 18.03 -7.87 -15.69
N PHE A 103 17.14 -7.22 -14.94
CA PHE A 103 17.14 -7.22 -13.46
C PHE A 103 16.43 -8.43 -12.83
N LYS A 104 16.63 -9.64 -13.38
CA LYS A 104 15.96 -10.86 -12.92
C LYS A 104 16.32 -11.24 -11.49
N VAL A 105 17.55 -10.98 -11.06
CA VAL A 105 18.05 -11.27 -9.71
C VAL A 105 17.42 -10.33 -8.67
N LEU A 106 17.29 -9.04 -9.02
CA LEU A 106 16.71 -8.03 -8.12
C LEU A 106 15.19 -8.22 -7.92
N PHE A 107 14.47 -8.71 -8.94
CA PHE A 107 13.03 -8.94 -8.86
C PHE A 107 12.67 -10.44 -9.02
N PRO A 108 12.83 -11.25 -7.96
CA PRO A 108 12.45 -12.65 -8.00
C PRO A 108 10.92 -12.81 -8.17
N LEU A 109 10.50 -13.90 -8.82
CA LEU A 109 9.07 -14.20 -9.03
C LEU A 109 8.30 -14.29 -7.70
N ARG A 110 8.97 -14.74 -6.64
CA ARG A 110 8.39 -14.78 -5.28
C ARG A 110 7.91 -13.41 -4.81
N LEU A 111 8.68 -12.35 -5.09
CA LEU A 111 8.27 -10.98 -4.74
C LEU A 111 7.07 -10.53 -5.59
N PHE A 112 7.06 -10.89 -6.88
CA PHE A 112 5.96 -10.53 -7.78
C PHE A 112 4.64 -11.11 -7.27
N PHE A 113 4.64 -12.41 -6.94
CA PHE A 113 3.46 -13.09 -6.38
C PHE A 113 3.09 -12.52 -5.02
N PHE A 114 4.05 -12.18 -4.16
CA PHE A 114 3.78 -11.58 -2.87
C PHE A 114 3.10 -10.21 -2.98
N GLN A 115 3.68 -9.29 -3.77
CA GLN A 115 3.19 -7.92 -3.92
C GLN A 115 1.84 -7.86 -4.66
N THR A 116 1.71 -8.62 -5.75
CA THR A 116 0.46 -8.73 -6.50
C THR A 116 -0.60 -9.47 -5.68
N GLY A 117 -0.20 -10.50 -4.94
CA GLY A 117 -1.08 -11.27 -4.06
C GLY A 117 -1.69 -10.40 -2.96
N ILE A 118 -0.88 -9.58 -2.28
CA ILE A 118 -1.40 -8.65 -1.27
C ILE A 118 -2.43 -7.69 -1.87
N LEU A 119 -2.09 -7.02 -2.98
CA LEU A 119 -3.02 -6.08 -3.64
C LEU A 119 -4.30 -6.77 -4.12
N SER A 120 -4.20 -7.99 -4.63
CA SER A 120 -5.35 -8.79 -5.04
C SER A 120 -6.23 -9.17 -3.85
N THR A 121 -5.64 -9.54 -2.71
CA THR A 121 -6.38 -9.83 -1.49
C THR A 121 -7.11 -8.58 -0.99
N ILE A 122 -6.45 -7.42 -0.97
CA ILE A 122 -7.09 -6.15 -0.58
C ILE A 122 -8.24 -5.81 -1.52
N PHE A 123 -8.07 -6.01 -2.83
CA PHE A 123 -9.13 -5.80 -3.81
C PHE A 123 -10.33 -6.72 -3.56
N LEU A 124 -10.11 -8.02 -3.34
CA LEU A 124 -11.20 -8.96 -3.06
C LEU A 124 -11.91 -8.65 -1.74
N LEU A 125 -11.16 -8.34 -0.68
CA LEU A 125 -11.72 -7.98 0.61
C LEU A 125 -12.53 -6.68 0.52
N SER A 126 -11.97 -5.63 -0.08
CA SER A 126 -12.70 -4.36 -0.27
C SER A 126 -13.92 -4.51 -1.18
N GLY A 127 -13.83 -5.28 -2.26
CA GLY A 127 -14.97 -5.61 -3.11
C GLY A 127 -16.08 -6.37 -2.37
N SER A 128 -15.72 -7.36 -1.55
CA SER A 128 -16.68 -8.10 -0.73
C SER A 128 -17.40 -7.22 0.31
N MET A 129 -16.71 -6.19 0.84
CA MET A 129 -17.32 -5.21 1.74
C MET A 129 -18.24 -4.21 1.02
N ILE A 130 -18.10 -4.01 -0.30
CA ILE A 130 -19.02 -3.17 -1.10
C ILE A 130 -20.32 -3.92 -1.41
N ILE A 131 -20.23 -5.24 -1.63
CA ILE A 131 -21.39 -6.10 -1.95
C ILE A 131 -22.15 -6.50 -0.66
N ASP A 132 -21.74 -5.99 0.51
CA ASP A 132 -22.32 -6.30 1.82
C ASP A 132 -22.30 -7.80 2.17
N VAL A 133 -21.32 -8.54 1.66
CA VAL A 133 -21.11 -9.97 1.99
C VAL A 133 -20.54 -10.14 3.40
N ILE A 134 -19.91 -9.10 3.96
CA ILE A 134 -19.24 -9.13 5.26
C ILE A 134 -19.84 -8.09 6.22
N ASP A 135 -20.37 -8.57 7.35
CA ASP A 135 -20.93 -7.72 8.41
C ASP A 135 -19.85 -6.99 9.24
N LEU A 136 -18.66 -7.60 9.40
CA LEU A 136 -17.54 -7.10 10.19
C LEU A 136 -16.64 -6.11 9.42
N LYS A 137 -17.24 -5.06 8.82
CA LYS A 137 -16.55 -4.08 7.97
C LYS A 137 -15.33 -3.43 8.63
N SER A 138 -15.44 -3.08 9.91
CA SER A 138 -14.36 -2.41 10.67
C SER A 138 -13.09 -3.28 10.78
N ASN A 139 -13.24 -4.56 11.11
CA ASN A 139 -12.10 -5.46 11.28
C ASN A 139 -11.45 -5.80 9.93
N VAL A 140 -12.26 -6.07 8.91
CA VAL A 140 -11.74 -6.37 7.57
C VAL A 140 -11.04 -5.16 6.97
N TYR A 141 -11.56 -3.96 7.21
CA TYR A 141 -10.91 -2.73 6.80
C TYR A 141 -9.52 -2.56 7.44
N VAL A 142 -9.40 -2.78 8.75
CA VAL A 142 -8.11 -2.77 9.46
C VAL A 142 -7.15 -3.80 8.87
N ILE A 143 -7.63 -5.01 8.54
CA ILE A 143 -6.82 -6.05 7.89
C ILE A 143 -6.30 -5.57 6.53
N CYS A 144 -7.13 -4.93 5.71
CA CYS A 144 -6.70 -4.35 4.43
C CYS A 144 -5.56 -3.34 4.61
N LEU A 145 -5.66 -2.47 5.61
CA LEU A 145 -4.62 -1.48 5.89
C LEU A 145 -3.34 -2.10 6.46
N LEU A 146 -3.46 -3.12 7.31
CA LEU A 146 -2.31 -3.90 7.78
C LEU A 146 -1.60 -4.61 6.62
N LEU A 147 -2.34 -5.12 5.64
CA LEU A 147 -1.76 -5.71 4.43
C LEU A 147 -0.97 -4.68 3.63
N PHE A 148 -1.48 -3.45 3.45
CA PHE A 148 -0.69 -2.36 2.86
C PHE A 148 0.56 -2.03 3.68
N LEU A 149 0.45 -2.00 5.01
CA LEU A 149 1.58 -1.73 5.90
C LEU A 149 2.66 -2.82 5.81
N ILE A 150 2.27 -4.10 5.77
CA ILE A 150 3.18 -5.24 5.55
C ILE A 150 3.86 -5.09 4.19
N GLN A 151 3.10 -4.77 3.15
CA GLN A 151 3.62 -4.57 1.81
C GLN A 151 4.69 -3.45 1.78
N SER A 152 4.41 -2.33 2.46
CA SER A 152 5.34 -1.20 2.57
C SER A 152 6.57 -1.56 3.40
N SER A 153 6.43 -2.28 4.50
CA SER A 153 7.55 -2.75 5.34
C SER A 153 8.50 -3.67 4.56
N VAL A 154 7.97 -4.60 3.76
CA VAL A 154 8.80 -5.46 2.90
C VAL A 154 9.49 -4.63 1.81
N ALA A 155 8.78 -3.71 1.17
CA ALA A 155 9.37 -2.81 0.17
C ALA A 155 10.49 -1.94 0.79
N PHE A 156 10.30 -1.47 2.01
CA PHE A 156 11.27 -0.69 2.79
C PHE A 156 12.54 -1.48 3.05
N ILE A 157 12.39 -2.66 3.69
CA ILE A 157 13.52 -3.54 4.04
C ILE A 157 14.33 -3.87 2.79
N ARG A 158 13.63 -4.21 1.69
CA ARG A 158 14.34 -4.46 0.44
C ARG A 158 15.09 -3.23 0.00
N THR A 159 14.43 -2.08 -0.13
CA THR A 159 15.07 -0.85 -0.63
C THR A 159 16.32 -0.47 0.17
N MET A 160 16.31 -0.72 1.49
CA MET A 160 17.43 -0.40 2.37
C MET A 160 18.56 -1.42 2.36
N PHE A 161 18.23 -2.69 2.58
CA PHE A 161 19.23 -3.72 2.91
C PHE A 161 19.65 -4.56 1.72
N TYR A 162 18.83 -4.61 0.66
CA TYR A 162 19.14 -5.41 -0.51
C TYR A 162 19.75 -4.53 -1.60
N ARG A 163 21.09 -4.39 -1.54
CA ARG A 163 21.93 -3.88 -2.62
C ARG A 163 22.49 -5.05 -3.41
N VAL A 164 22.45 -4.96 -4.74
CA VAL A 164 23.11 -5.95 -5.61
C VAL A 164 24.57 -5.58 -5.62
N THR A 165 25.40 -6.40 -5.00
CA THR A 165 26.85 -6.40 -5.17
C THR A 165 27.21 -6.96 -6.54
#